data_AF-A0A7X8M6P0-F1
#
_entry.id   AF-A0A7X8M6P0-F1
#
_cell.length_a   1.000
_cell.length_b   1.000
_cell.length_c   1.000
_cell.angle_alpha   90.00
_cell.angle_beta   90.00
_cell.angle_gamma   90.00
#
_symmetry.space_group_name_H-M   'P 1'
#
loop_
_entity.id
_entity.type
_entity.pdbx_description
1 polymer ?
#
loop_
_entity_poly.entity_id
_entity_poly.type
_entity_poly.pdbx_seq_one_letter_code
_entity_poly.pdbx_strand_id
1 'polypeptide(L)'
;MFASRAQKLLFVSAVLLTAAWRPARADSYYSSFGLGLPRYYVSQKATGMGGAGLGIADPFALNTMNAAANHTGVATCLGVQFDYEWVQSASSLGDVQTANGNAAGVQFMFPVKNRLTFISLLRPLTISRYMLEANLKADTLAYSHIIKGNGGLSAGSVGLQYNLKDRVMVAGLINFNFGTVKEEWQYSFVPSGYINSDDQYNSHLSGITYDLGVLLKPVQRLGVGLIYKTGRDLKQKTDIAASSGFSQTLPEGTIQYPSAFGFGVSLSVAKTVWALDFYQQDWSAYRVNGALREAFKDYQRIGGGVEYLQ
;
A
#
# COMPACT_ATOMS: atom_id res chain seq x y z
N MET A 1 28.80 -22.61 -15.84
CA MET A 1 27.86 -23.62 -16.39
C MET A 1 26.65 -22.86 -16.94
N PHE A 2 26.62 -22.58 -18.24
CA PHE A 2 25.59 -21.72 -18.84
C PHE A 2 24.33 -22.54 -19.15
N ALA A 3 23.22 -22.25 -18.46
CA ALA A 3 21.93 -22.85 -18.76
C ALA A 3 21.54 -22.58 -20.22
N SER A 4 21.05 -23.61 -20.91
CA SER A 4 20.71 -23.55 -22.34
C SER A 4 19.57 -22.56 -22.59
N ARG A 5 19.46 -22.02 -23.82
CA ARG A 5 18.38 -21.11 -24.22
C ARG A 5 16.99 -21.68 -23.88
N ALA A 6 16.83 -23.01 -24.01
CA ALA A 6 15.60 -23.72 -23.66
C ALA A 6 15.30 -23.69 -22.16
N GLN A 7 16.31 -23.84 -21.29
CA GLN A 7 16.12 -23.74 -19.84
C GLN A 7 15.75 -22.32 -19.39
N LYS A 8 16.31 -21.29 -20.04
CA LYS A 8 15.91 -19.89 -19.79
C LYS A 8 14.47 -19.61 -20.25
N LEU A 9 14.08 -20.14 -21.41
CA LEU A 9 12.71 -20.05 -21.92
C LEU A 9 11.71 -20.81 -21.04
N LEU A 10 12.07 -21.99 -20.54
CA LEU A 10 11.27 -22.79 -19.60
C LEU A 10 11.11 -22.09 -18.25
N PHE A 11 12.15 -21.42 -17.75
CA PHE A 11 12.06 -20.65 -16.50
C PHE A 11 11.18 -19.40 -16.66
N VAL A 12 11.32 -18.68 -17.78
CA VAL A 12 10.47 -17.52 -18.11
C VAL A 12 9.01 -17.94 -18.34
N SER A 13 8.77 -19.09 -18.98
CA SER A 13 7.42 -19.61 -19.18
C SER A 13 6.81 -20.21 -17.91
N ALA A 14 7.60 -20.78 -16.99
CA ALA A 14 7.13 -21.19 -15.67
C ALA A 14 6.72 -19.98 -14.79
N VAL A 15 7.46 -18.87 -14.87
CA VAL A 15 7.09 -17.59 -14.23
C VAL A 15 5.87 -16.94 -14.88
N LEU A 16 5.65 -17.13 -16.18
CA LEU A 16 4.44 -16.65 -16.87
C LEU A 16 3.23 -17.56 -16.66
N LEU A 17 3.41 -18.86 -16.39
CA LEU A 17 2.33 -19.82 -16.13
C LEU A 17 1.68 -19.63 -14.75
N THR A 18 2.37 -19.05 -13.77
CA THR A 18 1.75 -18.64 -12.50
C THR A 18 0.87 -17.38 -12.65
N ALA A 19 1.04 -16.59 -13.72
CA ALA A 19 0.18 -15.45 -14.03
C ALA A 19 -1.21 -15.86 -14.59
N ALA A 20 -1.46 -17.16 -14.81
CA ALA A 20 -2.74 -17.68 -15.26
C ALA A 20 -3.70 -18.07 -14.12
N TRP A 21 -3.31 -17.85 -12.86
CA TRP A 21 -4.21 -18.08 -11.72
C TRP A 21 -5.26 -16.97 -11.69
N ARG A 22 -6.54 -17.36 -11.77
CA ARG A 22 -7.65 -16.42 -11.58
C ARG A 22 -7.47 -15.78 -10.18
N PRO A 23 -7.30 -14.45 -10.05
CA PRO A 23 -7.30 -13.84 -8.73
C PRO A 23 -8.67 -14.13 -8.14
N ALA A 24 -8.72 -14.90 -7.05
CA ALA A 24 -9.93 -15.00 -6.27
C ALA A 24 -10.18 -13.62 -5.63
N ARG A 25 -11.43 -13.14 -5.76
CA ARG A 25 -11.75 -11.72 -5.93
C ARG A 25 -12.13 -11.00 -4.64
N ALA A 26 -11.62 -11.42 -3.49
CA ALA A 26 -11.93 -10.78 -2.20
C ALA A 26 -10.76 -10.88 -1.21
N ASP A 27 -9.90 -9.85 -1.11
CA ASP A 27 -8.81 -9.87 -0.12
C ASP A 27 -9.38 -9.76 1.30
N SER A 28 -10.31 -8.83 1.51
CA SER A 28 -10.94 -8.60 2.80
C SER A 28 -12.23 -7.81 2.66
N TYR A 29 -13.21 -8.06 3.54
CA TYR A 29 -14.41 -7.21 3.68
C TYR A 29 -14.02 -5.75 3.99
N TYR A 30 -12.95 -5.55 4.75
CA TYR A 30 -12.49 -4.21 5.13
C TYR A 30 -12.01 -3.36 3.95
N SER A 31 -11.65 -3.99 2.83
CA SER A 31 -11.26 -3.30 1.60
C SER A 31 -12.42 -2.56 0.93
N SER A 32 -13.67 -2.81 1.34
CA SER A 32 -14.85 -2.10 0.81
C SER A 32 -15.08 -0.73 1.43
N PHE A 33 -14.38 -0.39 2.51
CA PHE A 33 -14.55 0.89 3.19
C PHE A 33 -13.57 1.95 2.68
N GLY A 34 -14.09 3.14 2.38
CA GLY A 34 -13.29 4.34 2.12
C GLY A 34 -12.33 4.17 0.95
N LEU A 35 -11.04 4.37 1.20
CA LEU A 35 -9.98 4.21 0.19
C LEU A 35 -9.45 2.76 0.07
N GLY A 36 -10.07 1.82 0.75
CA GLY A 36 -9.61 0.44 0.91
C GLY A 36 -8.65 0.25 2.07
N LEU A 37 -8.01 -0.91 2.12
CA LEU A 37 -7.08 -1.27 3.19
C LEU A 37 -5.78 -0.45 3.11
N PRO A 38 -5.34 0.19 4.21
CA PRO A 38 -4.04 0.85 4.27
C PRO A 38 -2.91 -0.16 4.09
N ARG A 39 -1.96 0.13 3.20
CA ARG A 39 -0.75 -0.67 3.05
C ARG A 39 0.40 -0.03 3.83
N TYR A 40 0.83 -0.70 4.90
CA TYR A 40 2.07 -0.38 5.58
C TYR A 40 3.24 -1.01 4.82
N TYR A 41 3.81 -0.23 3.91
CA TYR A 41 4.85 -0.72 3.01
C TYR A 41 6.18 -0.91 3.75
N VAL A 42 6.50 -2.16 4.07
CA VAL A 42 7.71 -2.59 4.77
C VAL A 42 8.85 -2.83 3.78
N SER A 43 10.09 -2.54 4.17
CA SER A 43 11.24 -2.99 3.38
C SER A 43 11.40 -4.51 3.49
N GLN A 44 12.08 -5.13 2.52
CA GLN A 44 12.30 -6.58 2.49
C GLN A 44 12.92 -7.09 3.80
N LYS A 45 13.90 -6.36 4.33
CA LYS A 45 14.50 -6.64 5.64
C LYS A 45 13.48 -6.55 6.78
N ALA A 46 12.66 -5.50 6.78
CA ALA A 46 11.66 -5.30 7.82
C ALA A 46 10.56 -6.39 7.78
N THR A 47 10.22 -6.94 6.62
CA THR A 47 9.28 -8.06 6.50
C THR A 47 9.69 -9.25 7.35
N GLY A 48 10.98 -9.63 7.33
CA GLY A 48 11.53 -10.69 8.19
C GLY A 48 11.62 -10.32 9.68
N MET A 49 11.51 -9.02 10.00
CA MET A 49 11.64 -8.44 11.34
C MET A 49 10.28 -8.06 11.95
N GLY A 50 9.20 -8.74 11.58
CA GLY A 50 7.85 -8.43 12.07
C GLY A 50 7.32 -7.06 11.62
N GLY A 51 7.90 -6.49 10.56
CA GLY A 51 7.63 -5.13 10.07
C GLY A 51 8.38 -4.02 10.81
N ALA A 52 9.36 -4.36 11.66
CA ALA A 52 10.21 -3.37 12.32
C ALA A 52 11.41 -3.00 11.45
N GLY A 53 11.62 -1.71 11.25
CA GLY A 53 12.76 -1.16 10.53
C GLY A 53 12.85 0.36 10.50
N LEU A 54 11.96 1.13 11.13
CA LEU A 54 12.02 2.59 11.17
C LEU A 54 13.34 3.11 11.76
N GLY A 55 13.88 2.41 12.75
CA GLY A 55 15.17 2.71 13.38
C GLY A 55 16.38 1.96 12.80
N ILE A 56 16.21 1.08 11.80
CA ILE A 56 17.30 0.26 11.26
C ILE A 56 18.03 1.02 10.15
N ALA A 57 19.28 1.40 10.43
CA ALA A 57 20.18 1.97 9.44
C ALA A 57 20.89 0.86 8.67
N ASP A 58 20.53 0.65 7.40
CA ASP A 58 21.13 -0.38 6.56
C ASP A 58 21.43 0.17 5.16
N PRO A 59 22.67 0.02 4.68
CA PRO A 59 23.08 0.51 3.36
C PRO A 59 22.40 -0.19 2.19
N PHE A 60 21.88 -1.42 2.36
CA PHE A 60 21.33 -2.24 1.29
C PHE A 60 19.84 -2.58 1.47
N ALA A 61 19.24 -2.29 2.64
CA ALA A 61 17.85 -2.64 2.90
C ALA A 61 16.84 -1.80 2.12
N LEU A 62 17.24 -0.65 1.56
CA LEU A 62 16.36 0.28 0.82
C LEU A 62 15.04 0.49 1.57
N ASN A 63 15.19 1.10 2.75
CA ASN A 63 14.13 1.36 3.69
C ASN A 63 13.11 2.33 3.10
N THR A 64 11.92 1.79 2.80
CA THR A 64 10.78 2.51 2.25
C THR A 64 9.87 3.09 3.34
N MET A 65 10.03 2.64 4.59
CA MET A 65 9.26 3.11 5.74
C MET A 65 9.83 4.42 6.29
N ASN A 66 11.16 4.49 6.47
CA ASN A 66 11.88 5.68 6.88
C ASN A 66 13.01 5.97 5.89
N ALA A 67 12.79 6.95 5.00
CA ALA A 67 13.78 7.32 4.01
C ALA A 67 15.10 7.82 4.61
N ALA A 68 15.07 8.38 5.83
CA ALA A 68 16.27 8.85 6.53
C ALA A 68 17.13 7.70 7.07
N ALA A 69 16.57 6.49 7.16
CA ALA A 69 17.30 5.31 7.63
C ALA A 69 18.11 4.62 6.51
N ASN A 70 18.00 5.08 5.28
CA ASN A 70 18.83 4.59 4.18
C ASN A 70 20.28 5.04 4.34
N HIS A 71 21.25 4.26 3.89
CA HIS A 71 22.65 4.71 3.89
C HIS A 71 23.38 4.22 2.65
N THR A 72 23.08 4.81 1.49
CA THR A 72 23.62 4.35 0.20
C THR A 72 25.12 4.57 0.03
N GLY A 73 25.75 5.36 0.92
CA GLY A 73 27.16 5.73 0.80
C GLY A 73 27.45 6.40 -0.54
N VAL A 74 28.30 5.77 -1.36
CA VAL A 74 28.65 6.22 -2.72
C VAL A 74 27.95 5.43 -3.83
N ALA A 75 27.12 4.45 -3.49
CA ALA A 75 26.47 3.59 -4.46
C ALA A 75 25.12 4.15 -4.94
N THR A 76 24.86 4.03 -6.23
CA THR A 76 23.51 4.12 -6.79
C THR A 76 22.80 2.79 -6.55
N CYS A 77 21.58 2.84 -6.01
CA CYS A 77 20.81 1.67 -5.64
C CYS A 77 19.45 1.67 -6.35
N LEU A 78 19.04 0.49 -6.82
CA LEU A 78 17.71 0.22 -7.36
C LEU A 78 17.11 -0.95 -6.59
N GLY A 79 15.94 -0.74 -6.01
CA GLY A 79 15.14 -1.75 -5.34
C GLY A 79 13.83 -1.96 -6.06
N VAL A 80 13.48 -3.21 -6.34
CA VAL A 80 12.18 -3.60 -6.88
C VAL A 80 11.58 -4.61 -5.91
N GLN A 81 10.33 -4.39 -5.53
CA GLN A 81 9.63 -5.23 -4.56
C GLN A 81 8.36 -5.79 -5.19
N PHE A 82 8.07 -7.04 -4.87
CA PHE A 82 6.89 -7.76 -5.30
C PHE A 82 6.37 -8.55 -4.10
N ASP A 83 5.08 -8.40 -3.82
CA ASP A 83 4.42 -9.05 -2.71
C ASP A 83 3.45 -10.10 -3.23
N TYR A 84 3.51 -11.29 -2.64
CA TYR A 84 2.53 -12.34 -2.86
C TYR A 84 1.81 -12.62 -1.55
N GLU A 85 0.49 -12.54 -1.57
CA GLU A 85 -0.38 -12.67 -0.42
C GLU A 85 -1.36 -13.82 -0.66
N TRP A 86 -1.47 -14.72 0.31
CA TRP A 86 -2.47 -15.78 0.34
C TRP A 86 -3.31 -15.63 1.61
N VAL A 87 -4.62 -15.46 1.44
CA VAL A 87 -5.57 -15.22 2.52
C VAL A 87 -6.61 -16.31 2.52
N GLN A 88 -6.91 -16.86 3.69
CA GLN A 88 -8.05 -17.72 3.91
C GLN A 88 -9.00 -17.04 4.91
N SER A 89 -10.21 -16.76 4.45
CA SER A 89 -11.28 -16.16 5.26
C SER A 89 -12.37 -17.20 5.45
N ALA A 90 -12.78 -17.44 6.69
CA ALA A 90 -13.87 -18.34 7.04
C ALA A 90 -14.99 -17.54 7.71
N SER A 91 -16.24 -17.87 7.39
CA SER A 91 -17.42 -17.27 8.00
C SER A 91 -18.54 -18.30 8.12
N SER A 92 -19.61 -17.98 8.86
CA SER A 92 -20.81 -18.82 8.91
C SER A 92 -21.52 -18.97 7.57
N LEU A 93 -21.21 -18.11 6.59
CA LEU A 93 -21.74 -18.13 5.24
C LEU A 93 -20.87 -18.93 4.27
N GLY A 94 -19.64 -19.31 4.67
CA GLY A 94 -18.71 -20.08 3.85
C GLY A 94 -17.25 -19.64 3.99
N ASP A 95 -16.38 -20.39 3.30
CA ASP A 95 -14.94 -20.20 3.26
C ASP A 95 -14.50 -19.63 1.90
N VAL A 96 -13.60 -18.65 1.93
CA VAL A 96 -13.03 -18.01 0.76
C VAL A 96 -11.52 -18.02 0.87
N GLN A 97 -10.85 -18.46 -0.20
CA GLN A 97 -9.41 -18.38 -0.33
C GLN A 97 -9.04 -17.39 -1.43
N THR A 98 -8.12 -16.49 -1.15
CA THR A 98 -7.55 -15.58 -2.15
C THR A 98 -6.05 -15.69 -2.23
N ALA A 99 -5.55 -15.54 -3.45
CA ALA A 99 -4.14 -15.54 -3.77
C ALA A 99 -3.89 -14.35 -4.71
N ASN A 100 -2.92 -13.52 -4.38
CA ASN A 100 -2.69 -12.29 -5.13
C ASN A 100 -1.23 -11.86 -5.14
N GLY A 101 -0.74 -11.49 -6.32
CA GLY A 101 0.58 -10.93 -6.51
C GLY A 101 0.48 -9.45 -6.89
N ASN A 102 1.17 -8.57 -6.17
CA ASN A 102 1.18 -7.13 -6.47
C ASN A 102 2.61 -6.64 -6.60
N ALA A 103 2.84 -5.74 -7.56
CA ALA A 103 4.05 -4.91 -7.55
C ALA A 103 4.02 -4.07 -6.26
N ALA A 104 4.97 -4.33 -5.37
CA ALA A 104 4.99 -3.73 -4.05
C ALA A 104 5.69 -2.38 -4.08
N GLY A 105 6.53 -2.11 -5.08
CA GLY A 105 7.04 -0.78 -5.34
C GLY A 105 8.43 -0.80 -5.94
N VAL A 106 8.90 0.37 -6.33
CA VAL A 106 10.22 0.57 -6.93
C VAL A 106 10.87 1.76 -6.25
N GLN A 107 12.09 1.58 -5.75
CA GLN A 107 12.89 2.63 -5.15
C GLN A 107 14.18 2.81 -5.93
N PHE A 108 14.52 4.05 -6.26
CA PHE A 108 15.78 4.39 -6.88
C PHE A 108 16.47 5.49 -6.08
N MET A 109 17.75 5.32 -5.81
CA MET A 109 18.51 6.23 -4.97
C MET A 109 19.90 6.42 -5.55
N PHE A 110 20.41 7.64 -5.51
CA PHE A 110 21.79 7.91 -5.87
C PHE A 110 22.38 9.07 -5.05
N PRO A 111 23.67 8.99 -4.68
CA PRO A 111 24.34 10.07 -3.99
C PRO A 111 24.56 11.24 -4.94
N VAL A 112 24.03 12.41 -4.57
CA VAL A 112 24.28 13.68 -5.27
C VAL A 112 25.60 14.30 -4.79
N LYS A 113 25.87 14.20 -3.48
CA LYS A 113 27.12 14.59 -2.81
C LYS A 113 27.38 13.62 -1.65
N ASN A 114 28.57 13.66 -1.04
CA ASN A 114 28.95 12.76 0.08
C ASN A 114 27.97 12.72 1.27
N ARG A 115 27.06 13.68 1.39
CA ARG A 115 26.06 13.75 2.46
C ARG A 115 24.63 13.94 1.97
N LEU A 116 24.43 14.00 0.65
CA LEU A 116 23.13 14.30 0.06
C LEU A 116 22.78 13.20 -0.94
N THR A 117 21.70 12.49 -0.68
CA THR A 117 21.21 11.39 -1.52
C THR A 117 19.86 11.77 -2.09
N PHE A 118 19.70 11.59 -3.40
CA PHE A 118 18.40 11.68 -4.06
C PHE A 118 17.65 10.35 -3.88
N ILE A 119 16.34 10.46 -3.69
CA ILE A 119 15.44 9.31 -3.52
C ILE A 119 14.25 9.50 -4.45
N SER A 120 13.92 8.47 -5.22
CA SER A 120 12.60 8.31 -5.82
C SER A 120 11.98 6.97 -5.42
N LEU A 121 10.66 6.97 -5.28
CA LEU A 121 9.91 5.82 -4.76
C LEU A 121 8.52 5.77 -5.35
N LEU A 122 8.15 4.65 -5.97
CA LEU A 122 6.79 4.33 -6.35
C LEU A 122 6.26 3.25 -5.41
N ARG A 123 5.12 3.49 -4.74
CA ARG A 123 4.52 2.53 -3.80
C ARG A 123 2.99 2.63 -3.75
N PRO A 124 2.28 1.53 -3.46
CA PRO A 124 0.87 1.58 -3.09
C PRO A 124 0.71 2.18 -1.69
N LEU A 125 -0.34 2.98 -1.50
CA LEU A 125 -0.76 3.53 -0.21
C LEU A 125 -1.96 2.78 0.34
N THR A 126 -2.93 2.47 -0.52
CA THR A 126 -4.12 1.69 -0.17
C THR A 126 -4.46 0.71 -1.28
N ILE A 127 -5.15 -0.37 -0.93
CA ILE A 127 -5.71 -1.32 -1.90
C ILE A 127 -7.19 -1.51 -1.59
N SER A 128 -8.03 -1.24 -2.58
CA SER A 128 -9.48 -1.45 -2.54
C SER A 128 -9.82 -2.60 -3.46
N ARG A 129 -9.86 -3.82 -2.91
CA ARG A 129 -10.22 -5.04 -3.65
C ARG A 129 -11.20 -5.88 -2.86
N TYR A 130 -12.42 -6.02 -3.37
CA TYR A 130 -13.48 -6.77 -2.70
C TYR A 130 -14.55 -7.25 -3.69
N MET A 131 -15.30 -8.26 -3.28
CA MET A 131 -16.51 -8.74 -3.93
C MET A 131 -17.52 -9.07 -2.85
N LEU A 132 -18.68 -8.41 -2.90
CA LEU A 132 -19.80 -8.66 -2.01
C LEU A 132 -20.96 -9.19 -2.85
N GLU A 133 -21.53 -10.32 -2.45
CA GLU A 133 -22.68 -10.92 -3.12
C GLU A 133 -23.80 -11.10 -2.10
N ALA A 134 -25.00 -10.64 -2.46
CA ALA A 134 -26.19 -10.81 -1.64
C ALA A 134 -27.39 -11.18 -2.52
N ASN A 135 -28.16 -12.17 -2.07
CA ASN A 135 -29.47 -12.47 -2.64
C ASN A 135 -30.52 -11.62 -1.91
N LEU A 136 -31.16 -10.73 -2.65
CA LEU A 136 -32.11 -9.76 -2.12
C LEU A 136 -33.51 -9.99 -2.70
N LYS A 137 -34.51 -9.47 -2.00
CA LYS A 137 -35.90 -9.51 -2.44
C LYS A 137 -36.53 -8.14 -2.25
N ALA A 138 -37.05 -7.57 -3.33
CA ALA A 138 -37.90 -6.39 -3.30
C ALA A 138 -39.33 -6.86 -3.60
N ASP A 139 -40.20 -6.85 -2.58
CA ASP A 139 -41.56 -7.41 -2.62
C ASP A 139 -41.62 -8.88 -3.08
N THR A 140 -41.96 -9.10 -4.36
CA THR A 140 -42.01 -10.43 -5.01
C THR A 140 -40.82 -10.69 -5.94
N LEU A 141 -40.01 -9.66 -6.25
CA LEU A 141 -38.87 -9.72 -7.15
C LEU A 141 -37.61 -10.17 -6.40
N ALA A 142 -37.17 -11.40 -6.67
CA ALA A 142 -35.88 -11.90 -6.22
C ALA A 142 -34.78 -11.51 -7.21
N TYR A 143 -33.65 -11.03 -6.70
CA TYR A 143 -32.48 -10.69 -7.49
C TYR A 143 -31.19 -10.92 -6.71
N SER A 144 -30.11 -11.25 -7.43
CA SER A 144 -28.76 -11.25 -6.90
C SER A 144 -28.13 -9.88 -7.16
N HIS A 145 -27.47 -9.33 -6.13
CA HIS A 145 -26.72 -8.10 -6.20
C HIS A 145 -25.25 -8.39 -5.88
N ILE A 146 -24.38 -8.16 -6.85
CA ILE A 146 -22.93 -8.34 -6.72
C ILE A 146 -22.27 -6.97 -6.85
N ILE A 147 -21.53 -6.57 -5.82
CA ILE A 147 -20.70 -5.35 -5.82
C ILE A 147 -19.24 -5.76 -5.87
N LYS A 148 -18.51 -5.29 -6.86
CA LYS A 148 -17.06 -5.55 -7.01
C LYS A 148 -16.32 -4.23 -6.93
N GLY A 149 -15.34 -4.14 -6.03
CA GLY A 149 -14.39 -3.04 -5.99
C GLY A 149 -13.01 -3.49 -6.40
N ASN A 150 -12.32 -2.70 -7.23
CA ASN A 150 -10.91 -2.91 -7.56
C ASN A 150 -10.17 -1.57 -7.72
N GLY A 151 -8.90 -1.54 -7.33
CA GLY A 151 -8.00 -0.40 -7.46
C GLY A 151 -7.39 0.00 -6.13
N GLY A 152 -7.22 1.31 -5.93
CA GLY A 152 -6.60 1.87 -4.73
C GLY A 152 -5.83 3.15 -5.01
N LEU A 153 -5.04 3.58 -4.03
CA LEU A 153 -4.22 4.78 -4.10
C LEU A 153 -2.74 4.40 -4.11
N SER A 154 -1.95 5.06 -4.95
CA SER A 154 -0.50 4.91 -5.03
C SER A 154 0.18 6.28 -4.95
N ALA A 155 1.47 6.27 -4.63
CA ALA A 155 2.29 7.46 -4.54
C ALA A 155 3.56 7.31 -5.36
N GLY A 156 3.77 8.23 -6.30
CA GLY A 156 5.07 8.49 -6.91
C GLY A 156 5.77 9.58 -6.10
N SER A 157 6.94 9.28 -5.56
CA SER A 157 7.60 10.13 -4.57
C SER A 157 9.00 10.49 -5.04
N VAL A 158 9.40 11.73 -4.77
CA VAL A 158 10.77 12.20 -4.97
C VAL A 158 11.21 13.00 -3.76
N GLY A 159 12.49 12.92 -3.42
CA GLY A 159 12.98 13.52 -2.19
C GLY A 159 14.49 13.53 -2.07
N LEU A 160 14.94 14.09 -0.95
CA LEU A 160 16.34 14.18 -0.59
C LEU A 160 16.53 13.65 0.83
N GLN A 161 17.66 13.01 1.03
CA GLN A 161 18.17 12.62 2.33
C GLN A 161 19.48 13.35 2.59
N TYR A 162 19.65 13.88 3.79
CA TYR A 162 20.87 14.50 4.27
C TYR A 162 21.44 13.79 5.49
N ASN A 163 22.74 13.46 5.43
CA ASN A 163 23.46 12.75 6.49
C ASN A 163 24.44 13.70 7.20
N LEU A 164 24.16 14.02 8.47
CA LEU A 164 25.00 14.85 9.32
C LEU A 164 25.86 13.98 10.26
N LYS A 165 27.16 13.91 9.94
CA LYS A 165 28.20 13.22 10.74
C LYS A 165 27.84 11.78 11.13
N ASP A 166 27.10 11.07 10.27
CA ASP A 166 26.64 9.68 10.47
C ASP A 166 25.83 9.42 11.75
N ARG A 167 25.42 10.48 12.44
CA ARG A 167 24.66 10.43 13.70
C ARG A 167 23.25 10.96 13.56
N VAL A 168 23.04 11.92 12.67
CA VAL A 168 21.72 12.50 12.43
C VAL A 168 21.47 12.45 10.94
N MET A 169 20.43 11.74 10.55
CA MET A 169 20.03 11.60 9.16
C MET A 169 18.60 12.09 9.06
N VAL A 170 18.33 12.89 8.04
CA VAL A 170 17.01 13.47 7.80
C VAL A 170 16.64 13.25 6.36
N ALA A 171 15.36 13.03 6.09
CA ALA A 171 14.85 12.89 4.74
C ALA A 171 13.50 13.58 4.60
N GLY A 172 13.29 14.19 3.44
CA GLY A 172 12.01 14.77 3.05
C GLY A 172 11.62 14.27 1.67
N LEU A 173 10.37 13.87 1.51
CA LEU A 173 9.80 13.42 0.24
C LEU A 173 8.52 14.19 -0.05
N ILE A 174 8.35 14.52 -1.34
CA ILE A 174 7.10 14.99 -1.90
C ILE A 174 6.46 13.79 -2.60
N ASN A 175 5.22 13.49 -2.26
CA ASN A 175 4.44 12.40 -2.83
C ASN A 175 3.38 12.96 -3.77
N PHE A 176 3.39 12.53 -5.02
CA PHE A 176 2.31 12.70 -5.97
C PHE A 176 1.40 11.48 -5.86
N ASN A 177 0.26 11.65 -5.18
CA ASN A 177 -0.71 10.60 -4.96
C ASN A 177 -1.65 10.53 -6.16
N PHE A 178 -1.86 9.32 -6.65
CA PHE A 178 -2.75 9.04 -7.77
C PHE A 178 -3.35 7.65 -7.64
N GLY A 179 -4.56 7.47 -8.14
CA GLY A 179 -5.23 6.19 -8.10
C GLY A 179 -6.60 6.22 -8.73
N THR A 180 -7.13 5.04 -8.98
CA THR A 180 -8.50 4.85 -9.42
C THR A 180 -9.12 3.75 -8.56
N VAL A 181 -10.32 3.99 -8.06
CA VAL A 181 -11.17 2.97 -7.44
C VAL A 181 -12.35 2.75 -8.39
N LYS A 182 -12.45 1.54 -8.91
CA LYS A 182 -13.53 1.11 -9.79
C LYS A 182 -14.50 0.24 -9.01
N GLU A 183 -15.78 0.56 -9.08
CA GLU A 183 -16.85 -0.20 -8.47
C GLU A 183 -17.83 -0.65 -9.55
N GLU A 184 -18.13 -1.95 -9.60
CA GLU A 184 -19.10 -2.55 -10.52
C GLU A 184 -20.28 -3.08 -9.70
N TRP A 185 -21.48 -2.63 -10.02
CA TRP A 185 -22.73 -3.02 -9.39
C TRP A 185 -23.53 -3.85 -10.37
N GLN A 186 -23.70 -5.13 -10.05
CA GLN A 186 -24.32 -6.11 -10.94
C GLN A 186 -25.62 -6.60 -10.34
N TYR A 187 -26.70 -6.40 -11.09
CA TYR A 187 -28.04 -6.82 -10.72
C TYR A 187 -28.50 -7.93 -11.66
N SER A 188 -28.74 -9.12 -11.10
CA SER A 188 -29.25 -10.27 -11.82
C SER A 188 -30.63 -10.64 -11.31
N PHE A 189 -31.67 -10.42 -12.12
CA PHE A 189 -33.05 -10.67 -11.73
C PHE A 189 -33.47 -12.12 -12.05
N VAL A 190 -34.16 -12.78 -11.11
CA VAL A 190 -34.61 -14.17 -11.28
C VAL A 190 -35.78 -14.30 -12.27
N PRO A 191 -36.81 -13.42 -12.25
CA PRO A 191 -37.88 -13.48 -13.24
C PRO A 191 -37.42 -12.95 -14.61
N SER A 192 -37.75 -13.67 -15.70
CA SER A 192 -37.30 -13.38 -17.08
C SER A 192 -37.84 -12.09 -17.70
N GLY A 193 -38.76 -11.38 -17.03
CA GLY A 193 -39.32 -10.11 -17.49
C GLY A 193 -38.49 -8.86 -17.16
N TYR A 194 -37.38 -9.02 -16.43
CA TYR A 194 -36.51 -7.92 -16.02
C TYR A 194 -35.15 -8.00 -16.73
N ILE A 195 -34.57 -6.84 -17.03
CA ILE A 195 -33.26 -6.72 -17.67
C ILE A 195 -32.20 -6.55 -16.59
N ASN A 196 -31.17 -7.37 -16.64
CA ASN A 196 -30.02 -7.25 -15.74
C ASN A 196 -29.29 -5.92 -15.94
N SER A 197 -28.78 -5.34 -14.85
CA SER A 197 -28.00 -4.08 -14.91
C SER A 197 -26.56 -4.31 -14.50
N ASP A 198 -25.65 -3.59 -15.15
CA ASP A 198 -24.23 -3.48 -14.77
C ASP A 198 -23.88 -1.99 -14.76
N ASP A 199 -23.65 -1.46 -13.56
CA ASP A 199 -23.34 -0.05 -13.35
C ASP A 199 -21.90 0.08 -12.88
N GLN A 200 -21.16 1.00 -13.48
CA GLN A 200 -19.75 1.24 -13.22
C GLN A 200 -19.53 2.62 -12.64
N TYR A 201 -18.85 2.66 -11.50
CA TYR A 201 -18.44 3.88 -10.82
C TYR A 201 -16.91 3.94 -10.80
N ASN A 202 -16.34 4.88 -11.54
CA ASN A 202 -14.90 5.08 -11.67
C ASN A 202 -14.48 6.35 -10.94
N SER A 203 -13.94 6.20 -9.74
CA SER A 203 -13.47 7.31 -8.91
C SER A 203 -11.96 7.50 -9.07
N HIS A 204 -11.57 8.63 -9.66
CA HIS A 204 -10.19 9.05 -9.86
C HIS A 204 -9.75 9.93 -8.70
N LEU A 205 -8.60 9.60 -8.11
CA LEU A 205 -8.03 10.27 -6.95
C LEU A 205 -6.68 10.88 -7.31
N SER A 206 -6.45 12.13 -6.88
CA SER A 206 -5.16 12.78 -7.03
C SER A 206 -4.87 13.77 -5.90
N GLY A 207 -3.60 13.95 -5.55
CA GLY A 207 -3.21 14.96 -4.56
C GLY A 207 -1.74 14.93 -4.24
N ILE A 208 -1.31 15.84 -3.36
CA ILE A 208 0.09 15.95 -2.93
C ILE A 208 0.15 15.79 -1.41
N THR A 209 1.06 14.93 -0.94
CA THR A 209 1.41 14.82 0.48
C THR A 209 2.93 14.87 0.65
N TYR A 210 3.37 14.98 1.89
CA TYR A 210 4.79 15.05 2.27
C TYR A 210 5.11 14.03 3.34
N ASP A 211 6.29 13.42 3.21
CA ASP A 211 6.87 12.52 4.22
C ASP A 211 8.13 13.16 4.78
N LEU A 212 8.27 13.14 6.10
CA LEU A 212 9.46 13.55 6.83
C LEU A 212 9.97 12.36 7.63
N GLY A 213 11.27 12.11 7.54
CA GLY A 213 11.96 11.06 8.27
C GLY A 213 13.18 11.60 8.99
N VAL A 214 13.41 11.09 10.19
CA VAL A 214 14.62 11.33 10.96
C VAL A 214 15.14 10.00 11.46
N LEU A 215 16.46 9.82 11.43
CA LEU A 215 17.14 8.73 12.11
C LEU A 215 18.29 9.32 12.94
N LEU A 216 18.26 9.04 14.24
CA LEU A 216 19.29 9.42 15.19
C LEU A 216 20.08 8.18 15.58
N LYS A 217 21.41 8.32 15.65
CA LYS A 217 22.32 7.31 16.18
C LYS A 217 23.13 7.91 17.34
N PRO A 218 22.56 7.98 18.56
CA PRO A 218 23.25 8.53 19.73
C PRO A 218 24.57 7.82 19.99
N VAL A 219 24.58 6.51 19.78
CA VAL A 219 25.76 5.65 19.68
C VAL A 219 25.64 4.79 18.43
N GLN A 220 26.75 4.32 17.87
CA GLN A 220 26.76 3.61 16.57
C GLN A 220 25.84 2.37 16.54
N ARG A 221 25.64 1.73 17.69
CA ARG A 221 24.83 0.52 17.87
C ARG A 221 23.34 0.78 18.10
N LEU A 222 22.95 2.02 18.39
CA LEU A 222 21.56 2.39 18.69
C LEU A 222 21.02 3.26 17.56
N GLY A 223 19.91 2.86 16.96
CA GLY A 223 19.16 3.67 16.01
C GLY A 223 17.81 4.09 16.60
N VAL A 224 17.44 5.35 16.44
CA VAL A 224 16.12 5.89 16.83
C VAL A 224 15.52 6.57 15.61
N GLY A 225 14.49 5.96 15.04
CA GLY A 225 13.78 6.43 13.86
C GLY A 225 12.48 7.15 14.24
N LEU A 226 12.21 8.24 13.54
CA LEU A 226 10.96 9.00 13.62
C LEU A 226 10.47 9.30 12.22
N ILE A 227 9.18 9.13 11.97
CA ILE A 227 8.55 9.54 10.72
C ILE A 227 7.27 10.33 10.98
N TYR A 228 6.98 11.24 10.07
CA TYR A 228 5.71 11.94 10.00
C TYR A 228 5.27 12.05 8.54
N LYS A 229 4.04 11.62 8.26
CA LYS A 229 3.39 11.72 6.96
C LYS A 229 2.21 12.66 7.10
N THR A 230 2.18 13.69 6.25
CA THR A 230 1.13 14.70 6.30
C THR A 230 -0.20 14.16 5.75
N GLY A 231 -1.30 14.50 6.43
CA GLY A 231 -2.65 14.33 5.91
C GLY A 231 -3.05 15.52 5.04
N ARG A 232 -3.74 15.27 3.91
CA ARG A 232 -4.18 16.30 2.96
C ARG A 232 -5.42 15.86 2.21
N ASP A 233 -6.16 16.84 1.70
CA ASP A 233 -7.28 16.59 0.81
C ASP A 233 -6.79 16.13 -0.55
N LEU A 234 -7.31 14.98 -0.98
CA LEU A 234 -7.21 14.45 -2.32
C LEU A 234 -8.43 14.91 -3.11
N LYS A 235 -8.22 15.30 -4.36
CA LYS A 235 -9.29 15.55 -5.31
C LYS A 235 -9.88 14.23 -5.77
N GLN A 236 -11.21 14.16 -5.82
CA GLN A 236 -11.95 13.01 -6.32
C GLN A 236 -12.85 13.44 -7.48
N LYS A 237 -12.78 12.70 -8.59
CA LYS A 237 -13.71 12.80 -9.71
C LYS A 237 -14.31 11.44 -10.00
N THR A 238 -15.64 11.34 -9.97
CA THR A 238 -16.35 10.07 -10.17
C THR A 238 -17.15 10.10 -11.46
N ASP A 239 -16.87 9.16 -12.35
CA ASP A 239 -17.62 8.92 -13.58
C ASP A 239 -18.51 7.69 -13.40
N ILE A 240 -19.78 7.83 -13.76
CA ILE A 240 -20.81 6.80 -13.69
C ILE A 240 -21.19 6.39 -15.12
N ALA A 241 -21.24 5.09 -15.37
CA ALA A 241 -21.77 4.52 -16.60
C ALA A 241 -22.66 3.32 -16.26
N ALA A 242 -23.93 3.34 -16.68
CA ALA A 242 -24.87 2.25 -16.48
C ALA A 242 -25.15 1.52 -17.79
N SER A 243 -25.49 0.24 -17.70
CA SER A 243 -25.82 -0.59 -18.88
C SER A 243 -27.05 -0.08 -19.66
N SER A 244 -27.89 0.76 -19.04
CA SER A 244 -29.01 1.45 -19.68
C SER A 244 -28.59 2.49 -20.74
N GLY A 245 -27.29 2.79 -20.85
CA GLY A 245 -26.75 3.86 -21.68
C GLY A 245 -26.66 5.21 -20.96
N PHE A 246 -27.08 5.27 -19.68
CA PHE A 246 -26.88 6.44 -18.85
C PHE A 246 -25.40 6.64 -18.52
N SER A 247 -24.91 7.87 -18.64
CA SER A 247 -23.57 8.25 -18.18
C SER A 247 -23.58 9.66 -17.59
N GLN A 248 -22.85 9.82 -16.49
CA GLN A 248 -22.74 11.10 -15.79
C GLN A 248 -21.38 11.21 -15.10
N THR A 249 -20.78 12.39 -15.16
CA THR A 249 -19.65 12.77 -14.31
C THR A 249 -20.19 13.57 -13.11
N LEU A 250 -19.89 13.11 -11.89
CA LEU A 250 -20.24 13.84 -10.68
C LEU A 250 -19.34 15.08 -10.51
N PRO A 251 -19.81 16.13 -9.81
CA PRO A 251 -18.97 17.27 -9.43
C PRO A 251 -17.70 16.84 -8.69
N GLU A 252 -16.61 17.60 -8.86
CA GLU A 252 -15.35 17.36 -8.14
C GLU A 252 -15.59 17.42 -6.63
N GLY A 253 -15.15 16.38 -5.94
CA GLY A 253 -15.20 16.25 -4.49
C GLY A 253 -13.81 16.19 -3.87
N THR A 254 -13.77 16.10 -2.54
CA THR A 254 -12.55 15.95 -1.76
C THR A 254 -12.61 14.77 -0.81
N ILE A 255 -11.50 14.05 -0.68
CA ILE A 255 -11.29 13.03 0.35
C ILE A 255 -10.11 13.45 1.21
N GLN A 256 -10.31 13.57 2.51
CA GLN A 256 -9.22 13.85 3.44
C GLN A 256 -8.40 12.59 3.70
N TYR A 257 -7.19 12.52 3.12
CA TYR A 257 -6.24 11.45 3.40
C TYR A 257 -5.56 11.69 4.76
N PRO A 258 -5.53 10.69 5.67
CA PRO A 258 -5.11 10.89 7.05
C PRO A 258 -3.59 11.00 7.21
N SER A 259 -3.18 11.79 8.19
CA SER A 259 -1.80 11.87 8.66
C SER A 259 -1.36 10.57 9.33
N ALA A 260 -0.05 10.34 9.36
CA ALA A 260 0.53 9.24 10.11
C ALA A 260 1.81 9.67 10.81
N PHE A 261 2.12 9.01 11.93
CA PHE A 261 3.40 9.13 12.59
C PHE A 261 3.93 7.75 12.97
N GLY A 262 5.23 7.65 13.14
CA GLY A 262 5.87 6.41 13.55
C GLY A 262 7.15 6.67 14.31
N PHE A 263 7.46 5.73 15.19
CA PHE A 263 8.64 5.71 16.02
C PHE A 263 9.23 4.31 16.01
N GLY A 264 10.56 4.21 15.95
CA GLY A 264 11.23 2.91 15.99
C GLY A 264 12.58 2.98 16.66
N VAL A 265 12.97 1.91 17.32
CA VAL A 265 14.28 1.75 17.95
C VAL A 265 14.94 0.50 17.41
N SER A 266 16.23 0.58 17.13
CA SER A 266 17.07 -0.58 16.81
C SER A 266 18.31 -0.63 17.69
N LEU A 267 18.75 -1.84 18.03
CA LEU A 267 19.95 -2.08 18.82
C LEU A 267 20.78 -3.21 18.23
N SER A 268 22.02 -2.90 17.86
CA SER A 268 23.00 -3.88 17.38
C SER A 268 23.86 -4.38 18.54
N VAL A 269 23.75 -5.66 18.88
CA VAL A 269 24.53 -6.34 19.93
C VAL A 269 25.22 -7.56 19.33
N ALA A 270 26.56 -7.52 19.31
CA ALA A 270 27.39 -8.57 18.70
C ALA A 270 26.92 -8.91 17.26
N LYS A 271 26.45 -10.13 17.03
CA LYS A 271 25.92 -10.61 15.75
C LYS A 271 24.40 -10.48 15.61
N THR A 272 23.75 -9.65 16.43
CA THR A 272 22.30 -9.49 16.37
C THR A 272 21.87 -8.04 16.22
N VAL A 273 20.78 -7.81 15.50
CA VAL A 273 20.09 -6.53 15.42
C VAL A 273 18.68 -6.74 15.92
N TRP A 274 18.30 -6.02 16.97
CA TRP A 274 16.96 -6.02 17.54
C TRP A 274 16.24 -4.78 17.07
N ALA A 275 14.95 -4.87 16.78
CA ALA A 275 14.14 -3.72 16.40
C ALA A 275 12.72 -3.79 16.99
N LEU A 276 12.19 -2.62 17.32
CA LEU A 276 10.82 -2.42 17.79
C LEU A 276 10.28 -1.11 17.22
N ASP A 277 9.12 -1.17 16.60
CA ASP A 277 8.46 -0.05 15.94
C ASP A 277 7.01 0.09 16.40
N PHE A 278 6.55 1.34 16.44
CA PHE A 278 5.16 1.75 16.56
C PHE A 278 4.80 2.69 15.41
N TYR A 279 3.63 2.48 14.80
CA TYR A 279 3.09 3.32 13.74
C TYR A 279 1.61 3.57 13.98
N GLN A 280 1.17 4.80 13.77
CA GLN A 280 -0.24 5.18 13.84
C GLN A 280 -0.62 6.05 12.65
N GLN A 281 -1.82 5.84 12.11
CA GLN A 281 -2.44 6.67 11.08
C GLN A 281 -3.87 7.05 11.48
N ASP A 282 -4.17 8.34 11.42
CA ASP A 282 -5.35 8.96 12.04
C ASP A 282 -6.61 8.84 11.16
N TRP A 283 -7.01 7.61 10.84
CA TRP A 283 -8.18 7.35 10.00
C TRP A 283 -9.49 7.81 10.64
N SER A 284 -9.55 8.05 11.95
CA SER A 284 -10.72 8.69 12.58
C SER A 284 -11.00 10.10 12.04
N ALA A 285 -10.00 10.78 11.47
CA ALA A 285 -10.16 12.06 10.80
C ALA A 285 -10.58 11.95 9.33
N TYR A 286 -10.88 10.75 8.83
CA TYR A 286 -11.27 10.52 7.44
C TYR A 286 -12.60 11.22 7.09
N ARG A 287 -12.56 12.07 6.05
CA ARG A 287 -13.71 12.84 5.58
C ARG A 287 -13.90 12.70 4.08
N VAL A 288 -15.15 12.74 3.65
CA VAL A 288 -15.52 12.81 2.23
C VAL A 288 -16.41 14.04 2.05
N ASN A 289 -15.99 14.99 1.22
CA ASN A 289 -16.64 16.29 1.01
C ASN A 289 -16.93 17.02 2.33
N GLY A 290 -15.97 16.98 3.27
CA GLY A 290 -16.10 17.59 4.61
C GLY A 290 -16.95 16.80 5.62
N ALA A 291 -17.74 15.81 5.17
CA ALA A 291 -18.53 14.96 6.07
C ALA A 291 -17.66 13.88 6.73
N LEU A 292 -17.79 13.73 8.05
CA LEU A 292 -17.15 12.65 8.80
C LEU A 292 -17.74 11.31 8.39
N ARG A 293 -16.91 10.26 8.38
CA ARG A 293 -17.37 8.88 8.28
C ARG A 293 -17.18 8.19 9.64
N GLU A 294 -18.24 8.09 10.43
CA GLU A 294 -18.20 7.64 11.83
C GLU A 294 -17.65 6.21 12.04
N ALA A 295 -17.61 5.39 11.00
CA ALA A 295 -17.11 4.02 11.08
C ALA A 295 -15.56 3.92 11.13
N PHE A 296 -14.83 4.99 10.82
CA PHE A 296 -13.37 4.93 10.74
C PHE A 296 -12.71 5.15 12.10
N LYS A 297 -11.74 4.30 12.42
CA LYS A 297 -10.92 4.35 13.63
C LYS A 297 -9.45 4.40 13.25
N ASP A 298 -8.62 4.90 14.15
CA ASP A 298 -7.18 5.00 13.93
C ASP A 298 -6.56 3.63 13.69
N TYR A 299 -5.65 3.58 12.72
CA TYR A 299 -4.87 2.38 12.41
C TYR A 299 -3.59 2.42 13.21
N GLN A 300 -3.36 1.42 14.06
CA GLN A 300 -2.16 1.28 14.87
C GLN A 300 -1.44 -0.03 14.53
N ARG A 301 -0.11 0.01 14.51
CA ARG A 301 0.74 -1.16 14.28
C ARG A 301 1.92 -1.14 15.25
N ILE A 302 2.17 -2.27 15.87
CA ILE A 302 3.40 -2.57 16.61
C ILE A 302 4.11 -3.68 15.85
N GLY A 303 5.41 -3.52 15.62
CA GLY A 303 6.24 -4.53 14.96
C GLY A 303 7.54 -4.71 15.72
N GLY A 304 8.07 -5.91 15.76
CA GLY A 304 9.35 -6.19 16.40
C GLY A 304 9.99 -7.46 15.85
N GLY A 305 11.32 -7.51 15.90
CA GLY A 305 12.07 -8.64 15.35
C GLY A 305 13.54 -8.64 15.73
N VAL A 306 14.20 -9.75 15.40
CA VAL A 306 15.64 -9.96 15.60
C VAL A 306 16.24 -10.53 14.33
N GLU A 307 17.33 -9.91 13.87
CA GLU A 307 18.16 -10.39 12.77
C GLU A 307 19.47 -10.91 13.34
N TYR A 308 19.96 -12.02 12.77
CA TYR A 308 21.31 -12.52 13.03
C TYR A 308 22.23 -12.20 11.84
N LEU A 309 23.31 -11.46 12.11
CA LEU A 309 24.33 -11.06 11.15
C LEU A 309 25.37 -12.19 11.05
N GLN A 310 25.54 -12.75 9.84
CA GLN A 310 26.53 -13.80 9.58
C GLN A 310 27.97 -13.25 9.61
#